data_AF-A0AAN7C2V2-F1
#
_entry.id   AF-A0AAN7C2V2-F1
#
_cell.length_a   1.000
_cell.length_b   1.000
_cell.length_c   1.000
_cell.angle_alpha   90.00
_cell.angle_beta   90.00
_cell.angle_gamma   90.00
#
_symmetry.space_group_name_H-M   'P 1'
#
loop_
_entity.id
_entity.type
_entity.pdbx_description
1 polymer ?
#
loop_
_entity_poly.entity_id
_entity_poly.type
_entity_poly.pdbx_seq_one_letter_code
_entity_poly.pdbx_strand_id
1 'polypeptide(L)'
;MGTRHLVCVFWKGRWVLAQYGGSDGFPEGRGIRILKFLSVAHNIEKLKAGLDHVYYPTEEELDAIWDECQAWDANWRAQHFYSEYGMKGVNQLYPSLASDASARILGMIARAAQTQEEDGAEDGAEKDPKKIPVQLQLEFANESLFCEWAYVVELDKEVFEVYYGNERKHDGHRFKDVGEPDEPVPAFVCSLKFSETYLIKSPQEFFDRVSEALFERAQDNAKADEETEIQDEGYRA
;
A
#
# COMPACT_ATOMS: atom_id res chain seq x y z
N MET A 1 -13.18 12.12 -8.06
CA MET A 1 -11.77 11.68 -8.02
C MET A 1 -11.54 11.10 -6.63
N GLY A 2 -11.00 9.89 -6.54
CA GLY A 2 -10.66 9.28 -5.25
C GLY A 2 -9.24 9.64 -4.83
N THR A 3 -8.99 9.66 -3.53
CA THR A 3 -7.65 9.85 -2.96
C THR A 3 -6.79 8.63 -3.25
N ARG A 4 -5.73 8.82 -4.04
CA ARG A 4 -4.86 7.71 -4.49
C ARG A 4 -3.68 7.56 -3.55
N HIS A 5 -3.17 6.34 -3.44
CA HIS A 5 -2.18 6.00 -2.42
C HIS A 5 -1.41 4.72 -2.72
N LEU A 6 -0.37 4.48 -1.91
CA LEU A 6 0.37 3.22 -1.87
C LEU A 6 0.12 2.44 -0.59
N VAL A 7 0.04 1.11 -0.72
CA VAL A 7 0.15 0.17 0.40
C VAL A 7 1.35 -0.72 0.13
N CYS A 8 2.38 -0.57 0.95
CA CYS A 8 3.64 -1.28 0.80
C CYS A 8 3.91 -2.22 1.97
N VAL A 9 4.67 -3.28 1.69
CA VAL A 9 5.27 -4.14 2.73
C VAL A 9 6.76 -4.20 2.47
N PHE A 10 7.54 -3.93 3.52
CA PHE A 10 8.98 -4.09 3.55
C PHE A 10 9.32 -5.25 4.49
N TRP A 11 10.12 -6.20 3.99
CA TRP A 11 10.48 -7.41 4.75
C TRP A 11 11.75 -8.04 4.21
N LYS A 12 12.60 -8.56 5.11
CA LYS A 12 13.91 -9.14 4.78
C LYS A 12 14.78 -8.17 3.98
N GLY A 13 14.77 -6.89 4.37
CA GLY A 13 15.61 -5.86 3.76
C GLY A 13 15.20 -5.41 2.35
N ARG A 14 13.99 -5.76 1.88
CA ARG A 14 13.49 -5.37 0.55
C ARG A 14 11.99 -5.06 0.54
N TRP A 15 11.57 -4.32 -0.49
CA TRP A 15 10.16 -4.21 -0.85
C TRP A 15 9.64 -5.56 -1.34
N VAL A 16 8.60 -6.06 -0.69
CA VAL A 16 7.92 -7.31 -1.11
C VAL A 16 6.54 -7.04 -1.70
N LEU A 17 5.96 -5.88 -1.40
CA LEU A 17 4.70 -5.38 -1.95
C LEU A 17 4.75 -3.86 -2.11
N ALA A 18 4.19 -3.36 -3.21
CA ALA A 18 3.87 -1.95 -3.42
C ALA A 18 2.60 -1.84 -4.26
N GLN A 19 1.44 -1.84 -3.60
CA GLN A 19 0.13 -1.86 -4.22
C GLN A 19 -0.41 -0.44 -4.40
N TYR A 20 -0.67 -0.03 -5.64
CA TYR A 20 -1.43 1.17 -5.93
C TYR A 20 -2.91 1.01 -5.52
N GLY A 21 -3.46 2.05 -4.91
CA GLY A 21 -4.89 2.20 -4.65
C GLY A 21 -5.45 3.45 -5.34
N GLY A 22 -6.59 3.29 -6.03
CA GLY A 22 -7.20 4.39 -6.80
C GLY A 22 -8.19 5.27 -6.02
N SER A 23 -8.52 4.91 -4.77
CA SER A 23 -9.52 5.61 -3.97
C SER A 23 -9.41 5.33 -2.47
N ASP A 24 -10.00 6.24 -1.67
CA ASP A 24 -10.17 6.12 -0.22
C ASP A 24 -8.84 6.07 0.55
N GLY A 25 -7.78 6.66 0.00
CA GLY A 25 -6.42 6.62 0.56
C GLY A 25 -6.20 7.35 1.88
N PHE A 26 -7.17 8.10 2.39
CA PHE A 26 -7.07 8.79 3.68
C PHE A 26 -6.88 7.82 4.87
N PRO A 27 -6.36 8.31 6.02
CA PRO A 27 -6.29 7.55 7.26
C PRO A 27 -7.63 6.93 7.65
N GLU A 28 -8.73 7.64 7.45
CA GLU A 28 -10.10 7.22 7.73
C GLU A 28 -10.60 6.10 6.81
N GLY A 29 -9.98 5.98 5.63
CA GLY A 29 -10.31 4.99 4.61
C GLY A 29 -9.41 3.77 4.67
N ARG A 30 -8.28 3.80 3.93
CA ARG A 30 -7.35 2.67 3.87
C ARG A 30 -6.40 2.59 5.06
N GLY A 31 -6.01 3.71 5.66
CA GLY A 31 -5.11 3.70 6.83
C GLY A 31 -5.68 2.88 7.99
N ILE A 32 -6.94 3.11 8.36
CA ILE A 32 -7.61 2.38 9.43
C ILE A 32 -7.83 0.90 9.11
N ARG A 33 -7.98 0.53 7.83
CA ARG A 33 -8.08 -0.88 7.43
C ARG A 33 -6.76 -1.61 7.65
N ILE A 34 -5.64 -0.95 7.32
CA ILE A 34 -4.30 -1.49 7.59
C ILE A 34 -4.10 -1.58 9.10
N LEU A 35 -4.40 -0.52 9.85
CA LEU A 35 -4.30 -0.55 11.32
C LEU A 35 -5.09 -1.72 11.91
N LYS A 36 -6.37 -1.88 11.56
CA LYS A 36 -7.21 -3.00 12.05
C LYS A 36 -6.63 -4.36 11.69
N PHE A 37 -6.03 -4.50 10.51
CA PHE A 37 -5.34 -5.73 10.13
C PHE A 37 -4.14 -5.99 11.03
N LEU A 38 -3.31 -4.98 11.29
CA LEU A 38 -2.11 -5.09 12.11
C LEU A 38 -2.40 -5.26 13.61
N SER A 39 -3.53 -4.74 14.10
CA SER A 39 -3.97 -4.86 15.51
C SER A 39 -4.30 -6.30 15.94
N VAL A 40 -4.23 -7.29 15.03
CA VAL A 40 -4.39 -8.71 15.34
C VAL A 40 -3.05 -9.40 15.08
N ALA A 41 -2.32 -9.77 16.13
CA ALA A 41 -0.98 -10.36 16.01
C ALA A 41 -0.93 -11.56 15.05
N HIS A 42 -1.95 -12.42 15.08
CA HIS A 42 -2.05 -13.58 14.20
C HIS A 42 -2.17 -13.22 12.70
N ASN A 43 -2.65 -12.02 12.36
CA ASN A 43 -2.63 -11.55 10.96
C ASN A 43 -1.21 -11.27 10.48
N ILE A 44 -0.30 -10.83 11.35
CA ILE A 44 1.11 -10.59 11.00
C ILE A 44 1.82 -11.91 10.70
N GLU A 45 1.59 -12.93 11.54
CA GLU A 45 2.13 -14.29 11.33
C GLU A 45 1.65 -14.85 9.99
N LYS A 46 0.34 -14.75 9.73
CA LYS A 46 -0.26 -15.17 8.46
C LYS A 46 0.25 -14.38 7.27
N LEU A 47 0.44 -13.06 7.42
CA LEU A 47 1.01 -12.23 6.37
C LEU A 47 2.43 -12.71 6.02
N LYS A 48 3.28 -12.93 7.03
CA LYS A 48 4.65 -13.44 6.85
C LYS A 48 4.66 -14.79 6.11
N ALA A 49 3.80 -15.73 6.51
CA ALA A 49 3.66 -17.03 5.82
C ALA A 49 3.10 -16.87 4.39
N GLY A 50 2.09 -16.01 4.24
CA GLY A 50 1.44 -15.71 2.96
C GLY A 50 2.37 -15.12 1.91
N LEU A 51 3.36 -14.33 2.35
CA LEU A 51 4.34 -13.68 1.47
C LEU A 51 5.22 -14.70 0.70
N ASP A 52 5.40 -15.92 1.21
CA ASP A 52 6.11 -16.98 0.48
C ASP A 52 5.33 -17.51 -0.73
N HIS A 53 4.04 -17.13 -0.86
CA HIS A 53 3.19 -17.45 -2.01
C HIS A 53 3.06 -16.30 -3.01
N VAL A 54 3.69 -15.15 -2.74
CA VAL A 54 3.70 -14.01 -3.67
C VAL A 54 4.76 -14.25 -4.74
N TYR A 55 4.41 -13.93 -5.99
CA TYR A 55 5.35 -13.90 -7.11
C TYR A 55 5.17 -12.64 -7.94
N TYR A 56 6.21 -12.29 -8.69
CA TYR A 56 6.25 -11.15 -9.59
C TYR A 56 6.14 -11.69 -11.01
N PRO A 57 5.00 -11.53 -11.70
CA PRO A 57 4.85 -12.03 -13.06
C PRO A 57 5.82 -11.32 -14.01
N THR A 58 6.30 -12.06 -15.01
CA THR A 58 7.03 -11.52 -16.16
C THR A 58 6.15 -10.60 -17.01
N GLU A 59 6.73 -9.81 -17.91
CA GLU A 59 5.95 -8.97 -18.83
C GLU A 59 5.00 -9.82 -19.68
N GLU A 60 5.47 -10.97 -20.18
CA GLU A 60 4.65 -11.89 -20.96
C GLU A 60 3.52 -12.52 -20.13
N GLU A 61 3.76 -12.84 -18.86
CA GLU A 61 2.70 -13.32 -17.96
C GLU A 61 1.70 -12.22 -17.62
N LEU A 62 2.16 -10.97 -17.42
CA LEU A 62 1.27 -9.83 -17.20
C LEU A 62 0.39 -9.59 -18.43
N ASP A 63 0.94 -9.59 -19.63
CA ASP A 63 0.19 -9.44 -20.88
C ASP A 63 -0.87 -10.52 -21.01
N ALA A 64 -0.51 -11.79 -20.76
CA ALA A 64 -1.45 -12.90 -20.77
C ALA A 64 -2.57 -12.75 -19.72
N ILE A 65 -2.23 -12.32 -18.50
CA ILE A 65 -3.21 -12.02 -17.44
C ILE A 65 -4.17 -10.92 -17.90
N TRP A 66 -3.67 -9.85 -18.50
CA TRP A 66 -4.48 -8.73 -18.97
C TRP A 66 -5.38 -9.12 -20.14
N ASP A 67 -4.88 -9.91 -21.09
CA ASP A 67 -5.68 -10.47 -22.18
C ASP A 67 -6.82 -11.35 -21.66
N GLU A 68 -6.56 -12.19 -20.65
CA GLU A 68 -7.59 -13.00 -20.00
C GLU A 68 -8.66 -12.12 -19.32
N CYS A 69 -8.22 -11.09 -18.59
CA CYS A 69 -9.14 -10.12 -17.96
C CYS A 69 -10.01 -9.39 -18.99
N GLN A 70 -9.42 -8.97 -20.11
CA GLN A 70 -10.14 -8.30 -21.20
C GLN A 70 -11.14 -9.23 -21.88
N ALA A 71 -10.77 -10.50 -22.12
CA ALA A 71 -11.67 -11.51 -22.65
C ALA A 71 -12.85 -11.79 -21.71
N TRP A 72 -12.58 -11.87 -20.40
CA TRP A 72 -13.62 -11.98 -19.37
C TRP A 72 -14.58 -10.79 -19.41
N ASP A 73 -14.05 -9.57 -19.46
CA ASP A 73 -14.86 -8.35 -19.53
C ASP A 73 -15.71 -8.29 -20.81
N ALA A 74 -15.15 -8.70 -21.95
CA ALA A 74 -15.87 -8.77 -23.21
C ALA A 74 -17.04 -9.76 -23.15
N ASN A 75 -16.81 -10.94 -22.56
CA ASN A 75 -17.84 -11.94 -22.36
C ASN A 75 -18.95 -11.44 -21.41
N TRP A 76 -18.56 -10.85 -20.27
CA TRP A 76 -19.50 -10.30 -19.31
C TRP A 76 -20.38 -9.21 -19.94
N ARG A 77 -19.78 -8.28 -20.71
CA ARG A 77 -20.49 -7.22 -21.44
C ARG A 77 -21.46 -7.76 -22.49
N ALA A 78 -21.14 -8.88 -23.16
CA ALA A 78 -22.04 -9.49 -24.13
C ALA A 78 -23.30 -10.08 -23.48
N GLN A 79 -23.24 -10.46 -22.20
CA GLN A 79 -24.34 -11.05 -21.45
C GLN A 79 -25.17 -10.05 -20.64
N HIS A 80 -24.66 -8.84 -20.40
CA HIS A 80 -25.30 -7.85 -19.54
C HIS A 80 -25.77 -6.63 -20.35
N PHE A 81 -27.06 -6.31 -20.23
CA PHE A 81 -27.75 -5.27 -21.02
C PHE A 81 -27.34 -3.83 -20.66
N TYR A 82 -26.58 -3.62 -19.58
CA TYR A 82 -26.17 -2.29 -19.10
C TYR A 82 -24.68 -2.02 -19.34
N SER A 83 -24.40 -0.83 -19.86
CA SER A 83 -23.05 -0.24 -19.95
C SER A 83 -22.60 0.19 -18.56
N GLU A 84 -21.97 -0.71 -17.81
CA GLU A 84 -21.22 -0.36 -16.61
C GLU A 84 -19.74 -0.16 -17.00
N TYR A 85 -19.20 1.02 -16.72
CA TYR A 85 -17.80 1.36 -17.00
C TYR A 85 -16.87 0.79 -15.91
N GLY A 86 -15.84 0.04 -16.29
CA GLY A 86 -14.79 -0.46 -15.39
C GLY A 86 -14.21 -1.81 -15.82
N MET A 87 -12.98 -2.12 -15.40
CA MET A 87 -12.36 -3.44 -15.59
C MET A 87 -12.80 -4.39 -14.47
N LYS A 88 -13.68 -5.35 -14.78
CA LYS A 88 -14.19 -6.32 -13.80
C LYS A 88 -13.40 -7.63 -13.83
N GLY A 89 -12.81 -7.97 -14.96
CA GLY A 89 -12.01 -9.17 -15.16
C GLY A 89 -10.87 -9.28 -14.16
N VAL A 90 -10.08 -8.21 -13.99
CA VAL A 90 -8.98 -8.21 -13.02
C VAL A 90 -9.46 -8.35 -11.58
N ASN A 91 -10.57 -7.70 -11.22
CA ASN A 91 -11.17 -7.82 -9.89
C ASN A 91 -11.68 -9.23 -9.60
N GLN A 92 -12.09 -9.97 -10.64
CA GLN A 92 -12.66 -11.30 -10.51
C GLN A 92 -11.61 -12.41 -10.56
N LEU A 93 -10.66 -12.31 -11.49
CA LEU A 93 -9.68 -13.35 -11.80
C LEU A 93 -8.38 -13.16 -10.99
N TYR A 94 -7.86 -11.93 -11.00
CA TYR A 94 -6.56 -11.58 -10.40
C TYR A 94 -6.70 -10.41 -9.41
N PRO A 95 -7.50 -10.59 -8.34
CA PRO A 95 -7.84 -9.49 -7.44
C PRO A 95 -6.63 -8.88 -6.72
N SER A 96 -5.47 -9.53 -6.70
CA SER A 96 -4.23 -8.95 -6.15
C SER A 96 -3.55 -7.94 -7.07
N LEU A 97 -3.90 -7.90 -8.36
CA LEU A 97 -3.42 -6.90 -9.31
C LEU A 97 -4.40 -5.72 -9.48
N ALA A 98 -5.62 -5.86 -8.95
CA ALA A 98 -6.62 -4.81 -9.03
C ALA A 98 -6.31 -3.66 -8.07
N SER A 99 -6.43 -2.42 -8.55
CA SER A 99 -6.27 -1.22 -7.71
C SER A 99 -7.26 -1.15 -6.54
N ASP A 100 -8.42 -1.80 -6.67
CA ASP A 100 -9.43 -1.92 -5.62
C ASP A 100 -9.02 -2.84 -4.46
N ALA A 101 -8.05 -3.74 -4.70
CA ALA A 101 -7.48 -4.57 -3.65
C ALA A 101 -6.93 -3.68 -2.56
N SER A 102 -6.05 -2.75 -2.92
CA SER A 102 -5.52 -1.74 -2.02
C SER A 102 -5.12 -2.38 -0.67
N ALA A 103 -5.55 -1.86 0.47
CA ALA A 103 -5.29 -2.46 1.79
C ALA A 103 -5.81 -3.91 1.97
N ARG A 104 -6.81 -4.36 1.20
CA ARG A 104 -7.34 -5.74 1.27
C ARG A 104 -6.31 -6.78 0.84
N ILE A 105 -5.30 -6.38 0.07
CA ILE A 105 -4.25 -7.30 -0.40
C ILE A 105 -3.49 -7.94 0.77
N LEU A 106 -3.32 -7.24 1.89
CA LEU A 106 -2.69 -7.80 3.10
C LEU A 106 -3.47 -9.04 3.58
N GLY A 107 -4.79 -8.94 3.61
CA GLY A 107 -5.66 -10.07 3.94
C GLY A 107 -5.68 -11.16 2.87
N MET A 108 -5.53 -10.81 1.58
CA MET A 108 -5.42 -11.80 0.50
C MET A 108 -4.14 -12.62 0.65
N ILE A 109 -3.01 -11.96 0.87
CA ILE A 109 -1.71 -12.60 1.12
C ILE A 109 -1.77 -13.45 2.38
N ALA A 110 -2.27 -12.91 3.48
CA ALA A 110 -2.40 -13.66 4.74
C ALA A 110 -3.24 -14.94 4.63
N ARG A 111 -4.23 -14.98 3.74
CA ARG A 111 -5.04 -16.19 3.49
C ARG A 111 -4.40 -17.18 2.52
N ALA A 112 -3.39 -16.79 1.74
CA ALA A 112 -2.73 -17.66 0.76
C ALA A 112 -2.14 -18.93 1.41
N ALA A 113 -1.56 -18.76 2.61
CA ALA A 113 -1.01 -19.85 3.39
C ALA A 113 -2.10 -20.77 4.00
N GLN A 114 -3.34 -20.30 4.13
CA GLN A 114 -4.43 -21.06 4.76
C GLN A 114 -5.19 -21.97 3.79
N THR A 115 -5.15 -21.67 2.49
CA THR A 115 -5.87 -22.46 1.47
C THR A 115 -5.33 -23.90 1.29
N GLN A 116 -4.33 -24.29 2.10
CA GLN A 116 -3.87 -25.67 2.17
C GLN A 116 -4.77 -26.58 3.02
N GLU A 117 -5.63 -26.07 3.92
CA GLU A 117 -6.28 -26.96 4.92
C GLU A 117 -7.81 -26.91 5.08
N GLU A 118 -8.55 -25.87 4.71
CA GLU A 118 -10.00 -25.82 5.05
C GLU A 118 -10.89 -25.36 3.88
N ASP A 119 -11.56 -26.33 3.25
CA ASP A 119 -13.03 -26.34 3.06
C ASP A 119 -13.42 -27.48 2.09
N GLY A 120 -13.73 -28.67 2.65
CA GLY A 120 -14.67 -29.64 2.08
C GLY A 120 -14.46 -30.14 0.64
N ALA A 121 -13.25 -30.07 0.08
CA ALA A 121 -12.97 -30.57 -1.26
C ALA A 121 -12.63 -32.06 -1.22
N GLU A 122 -13.31 -32.81 -2.07
CA GLU A 122 -13.16 -34.25 -2.28
C GLU A 122 -11.68 -34.69 -2.39
N ASP A 123 -11.40 -35.84 -1.77
CA ASP A 123 -10.10 -36.48 -1.65
C ASP A 123 -9.30 -36.52 -2.97
N GLY A 124 -8.06 -36.02 -2.94
CA GLY A 124 -6.98 -36.54 -3.80
C GLY A 124 -6.39 -35.64 -4.88
N ALA A 125 -6.81 -34.38 -5.04
CA ALA A 125 -6.08 -33.43 -5.89
C ALA A 125 -5.01 -32.69 -5.08
N GLU A 126 -3.74 -32.85 -5.47
CA GLU A 126 -2.60 -32.06 -4.99
C GLU A 126 -2.89 -30.59 -5.33
N LYS A 127 -3.46 -29.83 -4.38
CA LYS A 127 -3.74 -28.41 -4.58
C LYS A 127 -2.42 -27.66 -4.40
N ASP A 128 -1.80 -27.31 -5.53
CA ASP A 128 -0.74 -26.31 -5.51
C ASP A 128 -1.23 -25.07 -4.73
N PRO A 129 -0.43 -24.55 -3.79
CA PRO A 129 -0.81 -23.36 -3.05
C PRO A 129 -1.08 -22.21 -4.02
N LYS A 130 -2.16 -21.47 -3.79
CA LYS A 130 -2.57 -20.37 -4.66
C LYS A 130 -1.48 -19.29 -4.67
N LYS A 131 -0.71 -19.24 -5.77
CA LYS A 131 0.27 -18.19 -6.01
C LYS A 131 -0.44 -16.85 -6.20
N ILE A 132 0.09 -15.80 -5.60
CA ILE A 132 -0.48 -14.45 -5.67
C ILE A 132 0.41 -13.58 -6.54
N PRO A 133 -0.04 -13.18 -7.75
CA PRO A 133 0.69 -12.24 -8.57
C PRO A 133 0.64 -10.85 -7.95
N VAL A 134 1.79 -10.19 -7.89
CA VAL A 134 1.94 -8.81 -7.42
C VAL A 134 2.87 -8.07 -8.37
N GLN A 135 2.56 -6.80 -8.64
CA GLN A 135 3.46 -5.87 -9.31
C GLN A 135 3.93 -4.84 -8.30
N LEU A 136 5.24 -4.54 -8.28
CA LEU A 136 5.80 -3.51 -7.41
C LEU A 136 5.63 -2.13 -8.07
N GLN A 137 4.61 -1.39 -7.68
CA GLN A 137 4.31 -0.06 -8.23
C GLN A 137 5.00 1.05 -7.42
N LEU A 138 6.26 0.85 -7.04
CA LEU A 138 6.99 1.75 -6.15
C LEU A 138 7.15 3.15 -6.72
N GLU A 139 7.41 3.28 -8.02
CA GLU A 139 7.63 4.56 -8.71
C GLU A 139 6.42 5.49 -8.63
N PHE A 140 5.22 4.98 -8.32
CA PHE A 140 4.08 5.85 -8.02
C PHE A 140 4.33 6.77 -6.82
N ALA A 141 5.28 6.42 -5.93
CA ALA A 141 5.73 7.29 -4.84
C ALA A 141 6.30 8.62 -5.36
N ASN A 142 6.82 8.65 -6.59
CA ASN A 142 7.40 9.84 -7.23
C ASN A 142 6.35 10.74 -7.88
N GLU A 143 5.12 10.25 -8.06
CA GLU A 143 4.01 10.98 -8.68
C GLU A 143 3.36 11.96 -7.69
N SER A 144 4.08 13.02 -7.31
CA SER A 144 3.69 13.96 -6.23
C SER A 144 2.29 14.59 -6.36
N LEU A 145 1.78 14.72 -7.58
CA LEU A 145 0.42 15.22 -7.86
C LEU A 145 -0.68 14.18 -7.59
N PHE A 146 -0.33 12.89 -7.57
CA PHE A 146 -1.28 11.79 -7.50
C PHE A 146 -1.08 10.90 -6.27
N CYS A 147 0.14 10.66 -5.83
CA CYS A 147 0.42 9.89 -4.63
C CYS A 147 0.24 10.78 -3.39
N GLU A 148 -1.01 10.91 -2.96
CA GLU A 148 -1.37 11.74 -1.81
C GLU A 148 -0.93 11.10 -0.49
N TRP A 149 -1.07 9.77 -0.37
CA TRP A 149 -0.72 8.99 0.82
C TRP A 149 0.12 7.76 0.49
N ALA A 150 1.00 7.37 1.40
CA ALA A 150 1.64 6.06 1.36
C ALA A 150 1.65 5.42 2.75
N TYR A 151 1.47 4.10 2.77
CA TYR A 151 1.40 3.29 3.98
C TYR A 151 2.43 2.18 3.88
N VAL A 152 3.37 2.11 4.83
CA VAL A 152 4.41 1.07 4.82
C VAL A 152 4.26 0.18 6.05
N VAL A 153 4.04 -1.10 5.81
CA VAL A 153 4.14 -2.15 6.83
C VAL A 153 5.56 -2.70 6.80
N GLU A 154 6.38 -2.29 7.75
CA GLU A 154 7.76 -2.72 7.91
C GLU A 154 7.81 -3.90 8.89
N LEU A 155 7.97 -5.10 8.34
CA LEU A 155 7.92 -6.35 9.10
C LEU A 155 9.23 -6.67 9.82
N ASP A 156 10.36 -6.08 9.42
CA ASP A 156 11.65 -6.31 10.07
C ASP A 156 11.76 -5.49 11.36
N LYS A 157 11.19 -4.28 11.38
CA LYS A 157 11.17 -3.40 12.56
C LYS A 157 9.85 -3.41 13.31
N GLU A 158 8.84 -4.10 12.79
CA GLU A 158 7.48 -4.20 13.33
C GLU A 158 6.84 -2.82 13.54
N VAL A 159 6.89 -2.00 12.48
CA VAL A 159 6.30 -0.66 12.46
C VAL A 159 5.35 -0.46 11.29
N PHE A 160 4.34 0.37 11.52
CA PHE A 160 3.42 0.89 10.53
C PHE A 160 3.74 2.38 10.33
N GLU A 161 4.30 2.71 9.17
CA GLU A 161 4.67 4.08 8.79
C GLU A 161 3.59 4.69 7.89
N VAL A 162 3.27 5.96 8.15
CA VAL A 162 2.31 6.76 7.39
C VAL A 162 3.04 7.92 6.74
N TYR A 163 2.74 8.16 5.47
CA TYR A 163 3.31 9.23 4.66
C TYR A 163 2.18 10.04 4.00
N TYR A 164 2.38 11.35 3.88
CA TYR A 164 1.43 12.28 3.29
C TYR A 164 2.11 13.50 2.68
N GLY A 165 1.66 13.89 1.49
CA GLY A 165 2.26 14.97 0.71
C GLY A 165 3.59 14.51 0.12
N ASN A 166 4.49 15.43 -0.17
CA ASN A 166 5.78 15.12 -0.78
C ASN A 166 6.93 15.89 -0.12
N GLU A 167 8.12 15.31 -0.21
CA GLU A 167 9.40 15.91 0.19
C GLU A 167 10.52 15.53 -0.78
N ARG A 168 11.66 16.20 -0.67
CA ARG A 168 12.88 15.83 -1.41
C ARG A 168 13.51 14.60 -0.79
N LYS A 169 14.08 13.74 -1.62
CA LYS A 169 14.90 12.61 -1.15
C LYS A 169 16.09 13.13 -0.33
N HIS A 170 16.37 12.43 0.76
CA HIS A 170 17.53 12.64 1.61
C HIS A 170 18.04 11.30 2.16
N ASP A 171 19.25 11.30 2.70
CA ASP A 171 19.82 10.12 3.34
C ASP A 171 18.92 9.63 4.48
N GLY A 172 18.69 8.32 4.52
CA GLY A 172 17.80 7.69 5.50
C GLY A 172 16.31 7.69 5.11
N HIS A 173 15.90 8.39 4.06
CA HIS A 173 14.51 8.35 3.61
C HIS A 173 14.12 6.96 3.08
N ARG A 174 12.90 6.49 3.42
CA ARG A 174 12.40 5.15 3.10
C ARG A 174 12.37 4.86 1.59
N PHE A 175 12.03 5.87 0.81
CA PHE A 175 11.90 5.81 -0.65
C PHE A 175 13.09 6.43 -1.38
N LYS A 176 14.25 6.61 -0.72
CA LYS A 176 15.40 7.32 -1.31
C LYS A 176 15.89 6.69 -2.63
N ASP A 177 15.79 5.36 -2.75
CA ASP A 177 16.28 4.58 -3.89
C ASP A 177 15.17 4.28 -4.93
N VAL A 178 14.01 4.93 -4.83
CA VAL A 178 12.86 4.71 -5.74
C VAL A 178 12.75 5.86 -6.72
N GLY A 179 12.94 5.59 -8.01
CA GLY A 179 12.96 6.61 -9.07
C GLY A 179 14.25 7.44 -9.09
N GLU A 180 14.26 8.51 -9.89
CA GLU A 180 15.44 9.34 -10.14
C GLU A 180 15.79 10.26 -8.94
N PRO A 181 17.05 10.60 -8.67
CA PRO A 181 17.47 11.25 -7.42
C PRO A 181 16.79 12.57 -7.07
N ASP A 182 16.32 13.33 -8.07
CA ASP A 182 15.65 14.63 -7.91
C ASP A 182 14.12 14.53 -7.85
N GLU A 183 13.57 13.34 -8.12
CA GLU A 183 12.13 13.12 -7.99
C GLU A 183 11.68 13.20 -6.52
N PRO A 184 10.52 13.82 -6.27
CA PRO A 184 9.95 13.88 -4.93
C PRO A 184 9.56 12.47 -4.45
N VAL A 185 9.36 12.35 -3.14
CA VAL A 185 8.89 11.13 -2.49
C VAL A 185 7.83 11.47 -1.44
N PRO A 186 6.98 10.53 -1.01
CA PRO A 186 5.95 10.79 -0.02
C PRO A 186 6.59 11.21 1.29
N ALA A 187 6.11 12.30 1.90
CA ALA A 187 6.74 12.84 3.09
C ALA A 187 6.34 12.08 4.36
N PHE A 188 7.31 11.73 5.20
CA PHE A 188 7.05 11.00 6.45
C PHE A 188 6.10 11.79 7.37
N VAL A 189 5.15 11.08 8.00
CA VAL A 189 4.23 11.66 8.99
C VAL A 189 4.50 11.05 10.35
N CYS A 190 4.30 9.74 10.49
CA CYS A 190 4.49 9.06 11.76
C CYS A 190 4.78 7.57 11.58
N SER A 191 5.25 6.95 12.65
CA SER A 191 5.51 5.51 12.73
C SER A 191 4.90 4.98 14.02
N LEU A 192 4.12 3.90 13.91
CA LEU A 192 3.49 3.20 15.03
C LEU A 192 4.08 1.81 15.16
N LYS A 193 4.56 1.43 16.35
CA LYS A 193 4.98 0.04 16.57
C LYS A 193 3.77 -0.88 16.54
N PHE A 194 3.93 -2.12 16.08
CA PHE A 194 2.83 -3.10 16.13
C PHE A 194 2.30 -3.28 17.56
N SER A 195 3.18 -3.25 18.56
CA SER A 195 2.78 -3.26 19.98
C SER A 195 1.86 -2.10 20.37
N GLU A 196 2.01 -0.92 19.75
CA GLU A 196 1.15 0.24 19.97
C GLU A 196 -0.18 0.10 19.22
N THR A 197 -0.17 -0.53 18.04
CA THR A 197 -1.41 -0.78 17.27
C THR A 197 -2.41 -1.66 18.01
N TYR A 198 -1.94 -2.52 18.93
CA TYR A 198 -2.80 -3.33 19.82
C TYR A 198 -3.50 -2.49 20.90
N LEU A 199 -2.92 -1.34 21.24
CA LEU A 199 -3.41 -0.47 22.31
C LEU A 199 -4.36 0.60 21.79
N ILE A 200 -4.38 0.87 20.48
CA ILE A 200 -5.28 1.83 19.86
C ILE A 200 -6.71 1.28 19.93
N LYS A 201 -7.56 1.90 20.75
CA LYS A 201 -8.89 1.36 21.09
C LYS A 201 -9.98 1.80 20.13
N SER A 202 -9.70 2.81 19.30
CA SER A 202 -10.68 3.39 18.38
C SER A 202 -10.02 3.93 17.11
N PRO A 203 -10.76 4.02 16.00
CA PRO A 203 -10.30 4.75 14.82
C PRO A 203 -9.93 6.20 15.11
N GLN A 204 -10.68 6.87 16.00
CA GLN A 204 -10.42 8.27 16.33
C GLN A 204 -9.03 8.48 16.93
N GLU A 205 -8.61 7.61 17.84
CA GLU A 205 -7.26 7.69 18.43
C GLU A 205 -6.16 7.56 17.37
N PHE A 206 -6.36 6.75 16.33
CA PHE A 206 -5.42 6.70 15.20
C PHE A 206 -5.42 8.00 14.40
N PHE A 207 -6.60 8.56 14.13
CA PHE A 207 -6.71 9.82 13.37
C PHE A 207 -6.12 10.99 14.12
N ASP A 208 -6.32 11.06 15.44
CA ASP A 208 -5.76 12.10 16.30
C ASP A 208 -4.23 12.04 16.24
N ARG A 209 -3.62 10.86 16.37
CA ARG A 209 -2.17 10.70 16.25
C ARG A 209 -1.61 11.13 14.89
N VAL A 210 -2.29 10.77 13.79
CA VAL A 210 -1.87 11.19 12.45
C VAL A 210 -2.01 12.70 12.30
N SER A 211 -3.11 13.28 12.81
CA SER A 211 -3.38 14.72 12.74
C SER A 211 -2.41 15.54 13.58
N GLU A 212 -2.09 15.09 14.80
CA GLU A 212 -1.08 15.70 15.67
C GLU A 212 0.30 15.70 14.99
N ALA A 213 0.72 14.56 14.44
CA ALA A 213 2.00 14.46 13.71
C ALA A 213 2.06 15.37 12.47
N LEU A 214 0.95 15.49 11.74
CA LEU A 214 0.85 16.43 10.61
C LEU A 214 0.95 17.89 11.06
N PHE A 215 0.33 18.23 12.19
CA PHE A 215 0.37 19.58 12.75
C PHE A 215 1.77 19.95 13.23
N GLU A 216 2.44 19.06 13.96
CA GLU A 216 3.83 19.24 14.39
C GLU A 216 4.76 19.46 13.20
N ARG A 217 4.65 18.60 12.18
CA ARG A 217 5.44 18.73 10.94
C ARG A 217 5.19 20.07 10.24
N ALA A 218 3.95 20.54 10.18
CA ALA A 218 3.62 21.83 9.58
C ALA A 218 4.24 23.00 10.35
N GLN A 219 4.30 22.93 11.69
CA GLN A 219 4.96 23.93 12.50
C GLN A 219 6.48 23.94 12.29
N ASP A 220 7.09 22.77 12.19
CA ASP A 220 8.54 22.66 11.97
C ASP A 220 8.95 23.19 10.59
N ASN A 221 8.14 22.91 9.56
CA ASN A 221 8.35 23.49 8.23
C ASN A 221 8.22 25.01 8.24
N ALA A 222 7.21 25.57 8.92
CA ALA A 222 7.02 27.02 9.00
C ALA A 222 8.20 27.72 9.71
N LYS A 223 8.75 27.11 10.77
CA LYS A 223 9.95 27.64 11.44
C LYS A 223 11.19 27.55 10.55
N ALA A 224 11.36 26.45 9.82
CA ALA A 224 12.48 26.30 8.90
C ALA A 224 12.43 27.37 7.80
N ASP A 225 11.25 27.64 7.24
CA ASP A 225 11.04 28.68 6.23
C ASP A 225 11.40 30.08 6.79
N GLU A 226 10.92 30.42 8.00
CA GLU A 226 11.28 31.68 8.69
C GLU A 226 12.80 31.81 8.93
N GLU A 227 13.48 30.73 9.32
CA GLU A 227 14.93 30.73 9.52
C GLU A 227 15.71 30.94 8.21
N THR A 228 15.25 30.35 7.11
CA THR A 228 15.83 30.61 5.77
C THR A 228 15.62 32.05 5.30
N GLU A 229 14.44 32.62 5.52
CA GLU A 229 14.15 34.02 5.15
C GLU A 229 15.06 35.00 5.93
N ILE A 230 15.24 34.77 7.24
CA ILE A 230 16.14 35.59 8.08
C ILE A 230 17.60 35.48 7.60
N GLN A 231 18.06 34.30 7.19
CA GLN A 231 19.42 34.10 6.68
C GLN A 231 19.63 34.79 5.32
N ASP A 232 18.64 34.74 4.43
CA ASP A 232 18.71 35.39 3.12
C ASP A 232 18.64 36.92 3.22
N GLU A 233 17.88 37.47 4.17
CA GLU A 233 17.88 38.92 4.45
C GLU A 233 19.20 39.40 5.08
N GLY A 234 19.79 38.60 5.96
CA GLY A 234 21.09 38.89 6.58
C GLY A 234 22.27 38.90 5.60
N TYR A 235 22.19 38.17 4.49
CA TYR A 235 23.20 38.18 3.41
C TYR A 235 23.02 39.32 2.39
N ARG A 236 21.87 40.01 2.39
CA ARG A 236 21.56 41.13 1.48
C ARG A 236 21.83 42.52 2.09
N ALA A 237 22.24 42.58 3.36
CA ALA A 237 22.62 43.80 4.08
C ALA A 237 24.15 43.99 4.11
#